data_AF-A0A095AS03-F1
#
_entry.id   AF-A0A095AS03-F1
#
_cell.length_a   1.000
_cell.length_b   1.000
_cell.length_c   1.000
_cell.angle_alpha   90.00
_cell.angle_beta   90.00
_cell.angle_gamma   90.00
#
_symmetry.space_group_name_H-M   'P 1'
#
loop_
_entity.id
_entity.type
_entity.pdbx_description
1 polymer ?
#
loop_
_entity_poly.entity_id
_entity_poly.type
_entity_poly.pdbx_seq_one_letter_code
_entity_poly.pdbx_strand_id
1 'polypeptide(L)'
;MSLRYLLLVSDGHRIGDGLVQRVKQSSELGIEYEHNRFVLFANVSSDVLISPDGNSIVVGKLFHRHGNPAQVRQLENGDSSLVLKTEGRHLIERFWGSYVAAVSAAGKCHVLRDPSGGAPCYYGRGGHLTAFASEAALLVDTGFVSPSVDWEVVGRALFRPHLPLGQTAVSEPAPKVVEQYQYVVIQSVLREME
;
A
#
# COMPACT_ATOMS: atom_id res chain seq x y z
N MET A 1 8.86 -18.74 -0.46
CA MET A 1 8.58 -17.81 -1.58
C MET A 1 8.54 -16.39 -1.02
N SER A 2 8.99 -15.38 -1.77
CA SER A 2 8.82 -13.98 -1.37
C SER A 2 7.36 -13.56 -1.54
N LEU A 3 6.86 -12.71 -0.64
CA LEU A 3 5.52 -12.15 -0.75
C LEU A 3 5.47 -11.19 -1.94
N ARG A 4 4.56 -11.47 -2.88
CA ARG A 4 4.22 -10.61 -4.01
C ARG A 4 2.77 -10.18 -3.83
N TYR A 5 2.52 -8.88 -3.88
CA TYR A 5 1.18 -8.34 -3.77
C TYR A 5 1.01 -7.12 -4.68
N LEU A 6 -0.25 -6.87 -5.03
CA LEU A 6 -0.73 -5.64 -5.63
C LEU A 6 -2.06 -5.27 -4.97
N LEU A 7 -2.12 -4.07 -4.40
CA LEU A 7 -3.29 -3.51 -3.74
C LEU A 7 -3.81 -2.36 -4.59
N LEU A 8 -5.02 -2.50 -5.11
CA LEU A 8 -5.73 -1.40 -5.77
C LEU A 8 -6.59 -0.67 -4.76
N VAL A 9 -6.55 0.65 -4.80
CA VAL A 9 -7.37 1.53 -3.97
C VAL A 9 -8.08 2.55 -4.85
N SER A 10 -9.35 2.82 -4.52
CA SER A 10 -10.20 3.77 -5.24
C SER A 10 -10.66 4.90 -4.33
N ASP A 11 -10.62 6.13 -4.85
CA ASP A 11 -11.09 7.35 -4.17
C ASP A 11 -12.62 7.49 -4.24
N GLY A 12 -13.37 6.48 -3.78
CA GLY A 12 -14.82 6.56 -3.59
C GLY A 12 -15.69 5.81 -4.61
N HIS A 13 -15.08 5.13 -5.58
CA HIS A 13 -15.81 4.33 -6.58
C HIS A 13 -15.54 2.83 -6.40
N ARG A 14 -16.54 1.98 -6.69
CA ARG A 14 -16.30 0.53 -6.78
C ARG A 14 -15.28 0.26 -7.90
N ILE A 15 -14.29 -0.56 -7.61
CA ILE A 15 -13.32 -1.00 -8.61
C ILE A 15 -14.04 -1.93 -9.60
N GLY A 16 -14.04 -1.57 -10.88
CA GLY A 16 -14.80 -2.28 -11.90
C GLY A 16 -14.25 -3.69 -12.20
N ASP A 17 -15.14 -4.65 -12.42
CA ASP A 17 -14.79 -6.07 -12.59
C ASP A 17 -13.84 -6.29 -13.78
N GLY A 18 -13.98 -5.53 -14.87
CA GLY A 18 -13.09 -5.60 -16.03
C GLY A 18 -11.64 -5.22 -15.72
N LEU A 19 -11.45 -4.25 -14.82
CA LEU A 19 -10.11 -3.88 -14.34
C LEU A 19 -9.53 -4.99 -13.45
N VAL A 20 -10.34 -5.53 -12.54
CA VAL A 20 -9.92 -6.63 -11.64
C VAL A 20 -9.45 -7.83 -12.46
N GLN A 21 -10.19 -8.22 -13.51
CA GLN A 21 -9.80 -9.32 -14.38
C GLN A 21 -8.52 -9.02 -15.18
N ARG A 22 -8.38 -7.80 -15.71
CA ARG A 22 -7.16 -7.39 -16.43
C ARG A 22 -5.93 -7.47 -15.53
N VAL A 23 -6.03 -6.97 -14.31
CA VAL A 23 -4.93 -7.00 -13.33
C VAL A 23 -4.59 -8.42 -12.89
N LYS A 24 -5.60 -9.26 -12.65
CA LYS A 24 -5.38 -10.69 -12.37
C LYS A 24 -4.60 -11.38 -13.49
N GLN A 25 -4.96 -11.13 -14.74
CA GLN A 25 -4.32 -11.73 -15.91
C GLN A 25 -2.88 -11.26 -16.08
N SER A 26 -2.60 -9.96 -15.93
CA SER A 26 -1.26 -9.43 -16.20
C SER A 26 -0.29 -9.54 -15.02
N SER A 27 -0.78 -9.64 -13.78
CA SER A 27 0.07 -9.80 -12.59
C SER A 27 0.37 -11.26 -12.22
N GLU A 28 -0.41 -12.21 -12.76
CA GLU A 28 -0.39 -13.63 -12.36
C GLU A 28 -0.66 -13.86 -10.86
N LEU A 29 -1.28 -12.88 -10.17
CA LEU A 29 -1.62 -12.96 -8.75
C LEU A 29 -3.06 -13.45 -8.54
N GLY A 30 -3.30 -14.17 -7.44
CA GLY A 30 -4.64 -14.52 -6.98
C GLY A 30 -5.35 -13.32 -6.37
N ILE A 31 -6.68 -13.31 -6.40
CA ILE A 31 -7.48 -12.32 -5.66
C ILE A 31 -7.65 -12.87 -4.24
N GLU A 32 -7.09 -12.15 -3.26
CA GLU A 32 -7.19 -12.53 -1.85
C GLU A 32 -8.39 -11.88 -1.17
N TYR A 33 -8.73 -10.65 -1.57
CA TYR A 33 -9.82 -9.91 -0.96
C TYR A 33 -10.38 -8.83 -1.88
N GLU A 34 -11.71 -8.72 -1.91
CA GLU A 34 -12.44 -7.68 -2.64
C GLU A 34 -13.31 -6.87 -1.67
N HIS A 35 -13.11 -5.56 -1.69
CA HIS A 35 -13.90 -4.59 -0.95
C HIS A 35 -14.37 -3.48 -1.90
N ASN A 36 -15.39 -2.73 -1.51
CA ASN A 36 -15.94 -1.65 -2.33
C ASN A 36 -14.90 -0.57 -2.70
N ARG A 37 -13.84 -0.42 -1.92
CA ARG A 37 -12.83 0.64 -2.09
C ARG A 37 -11.42 0.13 -2.37
N PHE A 38 -11.18 -1.17 -2.20
CA PHE A 38 -9.88 -1.75 -2.46
C PHE A 38 -9.99 -3.22 -2.86
N VAL A 39 -9.03 -3.67 -3.66
CA VAL A 39 -8.89 -5.08 -4.05
C VAL A 39 -7.44 -5.49 -3.82
N LEU A 40 -7.24 -6.60 -3.13
CA LEU A 40 -5.93 -7.17 -2.87
C LEU A 40 -5.69 -8.38 -3.76
N PHE A 41 -4.58 -8.33 -4.48
CA PHE A 41 -4.00 -9.46 -5.19
C PHE A 41 -2.72 -9.91 -4.47
N ALA A 42 -2.51 -11.21 -4.27
CA ALA A 42 -1.28 -11.73 -3.73
C ALA A 42 -0.95 -13.15 -4.24
N ASN A 43 0.28 -13.59 -4.00
CA ASN A 43 0.72 -14.96 -4.28
C ASN A 43 0.64 -15.91 -3.07
N VAL A 44 0.48 -15.37 -1.85
CA VAL A 44 0.48 -16.12 -0.60
C VAL A 44 -0.56 -15.55 0.37
N SER A 45 -1.64 -16.29 0.60
CA SER A 45 -2.73 -15.91 1.52
C SER A 45 -2.34 -15.91 3.01
N SER A 46 -1.34 -16.71 3.40
CA SER A 46 -1.00 -16.91 4.83
C SER A 46 -0.36 -15.69 5.52
N ASP A 47 0.06 -14.71 4.72
CA ASP A 47 0.59 -13.42 5.19
C ASP A 47 -0.42 -12.28 4.88
N VAL A 48 -1.70 -12.61 4.72
CA VAL A 48 -2.79 -11.64 4.58
C VAL A 48 -3.71 -11.76 5.80
N LEU A 49 -3.88 -10.65 6.52
CA LEU A 49 -4.82 -10.54 7.62
C LEU A 49 -5.96 -9.65 7.18
N ILE A 50 -7.20 -10.13 7.31
CA ILE A 50 -8.41 -9.38 7.01
C ILE A 50 -9.14 -9.16 8.34
N SER A 51 -9.56 -7.93 8.62
CA SER A 51 -10.35 -7.64 9.81
C SER A 51 -11.73 -8.32 9.72
N PRO A 52 -12.35 -8.72 10.83
CA PRO A 52 -13.65 -9.39 10.82
C PRO A 52 -14.78 -8.61 10.15
N ASP A 53 -14.69 -7.27 10.14
CA ASP A 53 -15.63 -6.37 9.47
C ASP A 53 -15.28 -6.12 7.98
N GLY A 54 -14.16 -6.64 7.50
CA GLY A 54 -13.69 -6.49 6.13
C GLY A 54 -13.14 -5.11 5.76
N ASN A 55 -13.16 -4.15 6.67
CA ASN A 55 -12.77 -2.77 6.37
C ASN A 55 -11.26 -2.56 6.40
N SER A 56 -10.49 -3.50 6.93
CA SER A 56 -9.04 -3.40 7.05
C SER A 56 -8.35 -4.67 6.56
N ILE A 57 -7.26 -4.50 5.84
CA ILE A 57 -6.35 -5.58 5.45
C ILE A 57 -4.93 -5.23 5.83
N VAL A 58 -4.16 -6.24 6.23
CA VAL A 58 -2.72 -6.16 6.47
C VAL A 58 -2.05 -7.24 5.64
N VAL A 59 -1.08 -6.84 4.84
CA VAL A 59 -0.32 -7.69 3.92
C VAL A 59 1.12 -7.72 4.38
N GLY A 60 1.63 -8.90 4.70
CA GLY A 60 2.96 -9.11 5.24
C GLY A 60 2.96 -9.71 6.63
N LYS A 61 4.07 -9.50 7.34
CA LYS A 61 4.31 -10.08 8.66
C LYS A 61 4.07 -9.02 9.73
N LEU A 62 3.18 -9.34 10.65
CA LEU A 62 2.78 -8.48 11.75
C LEU A 62 3.11 -9.18 13.08
N PHE A 63 3.68 -8.44 14.03
CA PHE A 63 4.07 -8.92 15.36
C PHE A 63 3.67 -7.89 16.41
N HIS A 64 3.26 -8.32 17.59
CA HIS A 64 3.02 -7.38 18.69
C HIS A 64 4.34 -6.72 19.10
N ARG A 65 4.30 -5.40 19.33
CA ARG A 65 5.45 -4.64 19.84
C ARG A 65 5.83 -5.04 21.27
N HIS A 66 4.86 -5.53 22.04
CA HIS A 66 5.03 -5.94 23.43
C HIS A 66 4.38 -7.30 23.66
N GLY A 67 4.96 -8.11 24.55
CA GLY A 67 4.41 -9.41 24.91
C GLY A 67 4.85 -10.52 23.95
N ASN A 68 3.88 -11.27 23.41
CA ASN A 68 4.14 -12.48 22.64
C ASN A 68 4.88 -12.17 21.31
N PRO A 69 6.09 -12.72 21.08
CA PRO A 69 6.85 -12.49 19.86
C PRO A 69 6.35 -13.30 18.65
N ALA A 70 5.29 -14.10 18.80
CA ALA A 70 4.71 -14.86 17.69
C ALA A 70 4.13 -13.93 16.62
N GLN A 71 4.20 -14.39 15.36
CA GLN A 71 3.53 -13.70 14.25
C GLN A 71 2.02 -13.70 14.49
N VAL A 72 1.41 -12.52 14.34
CA VAL A 72 -0.03 -12.35 14.37
C VAL A 72 -0.60 -13.05 13.14
N ARG A 73 -1.48 -14.03 13.36
CA ARG A 73 -2.16 -14.79 12.31
C ARG A 73 -3.60 -14.36 12.07
N GLN A 74 -4.15 -13.55 12.97
CA GLN A 74 -5.49 -13.00 12.88
C GLN A 74 -5.56 -11.68 13.64
N LEU A 75 -6.26 -10.69 13.10
CA LEU A 75 -6.57 -9.46 13.81
C LEU A 75 -7.76 -9.70 14.73
N GLU A 76 -7.53 -9.62 16.04
CA GLU A 76 -8.60 -9.76 17.03
C GLU A 76 -9.64 -8.64 16.89
N ASN A 77 -10.86 -8.87 17.38
CA ASN A 77 -11.96 -7.88 17.29
C ASN A 77 -11.59 -6.53 17.91
N GLY A 78 -10.88 -6.55 19.04
CA GLY A 78 -10.43 -5.33 19.74
C GLY A 78 -9.43 -4.53 18.92
N ASP A 79 -8.39 -5.20 18.40
CA ASP A 79 -7.40 -4.57 17.54
C ASP A 79 -8.02 -4.07 16.25
N SER A 80 -8.86 -4.87 15.58
CA SER A 80 -9.56 -4.48 14.35
C SER A 80 -10.40 -3.21 14.53
N SER A 81 -11.14 -3.11 15.63
CA SER A 81 -11.95 -1.93 15.95
C SER A 81 -11.08 -0.69 16.17
N LEU A 82 -9.93 -0.86 16.82
CA LEU A 82 -8.97 0.23 17.04
C LEU A 82 -8.27 0.63 15.75
N VAL A 83 -7.90 -0.33 14.89
CA VAL A 83 -7.34 -0.06 13.56
C VAL A 83 -8.31 0.79 12.74
N LEU A 84 -9.58 0.41 12.68
CA LEU A 84 -10.60 1.18 11.97
C LEU A 84 -10.78 2.57 12.57
N LYS A 85 -10.98 2.67 13.89
CA LYS A 85 -11.21 3.94 14.59
C LYS A 85 -10.04 4.92 14.48
N THR A 86 -8.82 4.40 14.37
CA THR A 86 -7.59 5.20 14.29
C THR A 86 -7.05 5.35 12.88
N GLU A 87 -7.80 4.92 11.86
CA GLU A 87 -7.39 4.98 10.45
C GLU A 87 -6.02 4.29 10.21
N GLY A 88 -5.77 3.21 10.95
CA GLY A 88 -4.55 2.42 10.86
C GLY A 88 -3.41 2.83 11.79
N ARG A 89 -3.51 3.96 12.51
CA ARG A 89 -2.46 4.41 13.45
C ARG A 89 -2.15 3.38 14.55
N HIS A 90 -3.16 2.64 15.00
CA HIS A 90 -2.99 1.55 15.97
C HIS A 90 -1.97 0.49 15.50
N LEU A 91 -1.90 0.20 14.19
CA LEU A 91 -0.91 -0.73 13.63
C LEU A 91 0.51 -0.21 13.84
N ILE A 92 0.73 1.09 13.63
CA ILE A 92 2.03 1.75 13.80
C ILE A 92 2.45 1.75 15.28
N GLU A 93 1.50 2.02 16.18
CA GLU A 93 1.77 2.18 17.61
C GLU A 93 1.98 0.84 18.34
N ARG A 94 1.24 -0.19 17.97
CA ARG A 94 1.18 -1.46 18.73
C ARG A 94 1.86 -2.64 18.06
N PHE A 95 2.22 -2.52 16.79
CA PHE A 95 2.80 -3.63 16.05
C PHE A 95 4.12 -3.26 15.38
N TRP A 96 4.92 -4.29 15.14
CA TRP A 96 6.14 -4.28 14.35
C TRP A 96 6.04 -5.30 13.22
N GLY A 97 6.98 -5.23 12.28
CA GLY A 97 7.13 -6.21 11.23
C GLY A 97 7.44 -5.59 9.89
N SER A 98 7.01 -6.26 8.84
CA SER A 98 7.18 -5.88 7.43
C SER A 98 5.80 -6.02 6.81
N TYR A 99 5.06 -4.92 6.76
CA TYR A 99 3.67 -4.94 6.30
C TYR A 99 3.25 -3.67 5.59
N VAL A 100 2.21 -3.82 4.77
CA VAL A 100 1.39 -2.74 4.22
C VAL A 100 -0.06 -2.99 4.61
N ALA A 101 -0.79 -1.95 4.96
CA ALA A 101 -2.18 -2.07 5.35
C ALA A 101 -3.06 -1.09 4.57
N ALA A 102 -4.29 -1.52 4.29
CA ALA A 102 -5.35 -0.68 3.74
C ALA A 102 -6.50 -0.64 4.75
N VAL A 103 -7.01 0.54 5.06
CA VAL A 103 -8.11 0.75 6.01
C VAL A 103 -9.17 1.63 5.37
N SER A 104 -10.36 1.09 5.16
CA SER A 104 -11.53 1.85 4.70
C SER A 104 -12.28 2.44 5.90
N ALA A 105 -12.00 3.69 6.22
CA ALA A 105 -12.60 4.42 7.33
C ALA A 105 -13.20 5.75 6.85
N ALA A 106 -14.30 6.18 7.47
CA ALA A 106 -14.93 7.50 7.22
C ALA A 106 -15.15 7.84 5.72
N GLY A 107 -15.47 6.84 4.90
CA GLY A 107 -15.70 7.05 3.47
C GLY A 107 -14.43 7.35 2.67
N LYS A 108 -13.26 6.95 3.17
CA LYS A 108 -11.97 7.01 2.50
C LYS A 108 -11.19 5.71 2.70
N CYS A 109 -10.16 5.49 1.90
CA CYS A 109 -9.20 4.42 2.12
C CYS A 109 -7.85 5.02 2.50
N HIS A 110 -7.27 4.50 3.58
CA HIS A 110 -5.97 4.88 4.11
C HIS A 110 -5.01 3.74 3.85
N VAL A 111 -3.90 4.02 3.18
CA VAL A 111 -2.83 3.05 3.00
C VAL A 111 -1.64 3.49 3.84
N LEU A 112 -1.07 2.54 4.58
CA LEU A 112 0.12 2.75 5.38
C LEU A 112 1.09 1.58 5.22
N ARG A 113 2.36 1.87 5.45
CA ARG A 113 3.45 0.90 5.46
C ARG A 113 4.08 0.89 6.84
N ASP A 114 4.68 -0.23 7.22
CA ASP A 114 5.53 -0.30 8.42
C ASP A 114 6.58 0.84 8.41
N PRO A 115 6.84 1.52 9.56
CA PRO A 115 7.76 2.67 9.59
C PRO A 115 9.22 2.32 9.29
N SER A 116 9.61 1.06 9.38
CA SER A 116 10.99 0.62 9.15
C SER A 116 11.33 0.49 7.67
N GLY A 117 10.30 0.47 6.81
CA GLY A 117 10.47 0.18 5.39
C GLY A 117 10.71 -1.30 5.10
N GLY A 118 10.36 -2.20 6.02
CA GLY A 118 10.62 -3.62 5.91
C GLY A 118 9.84 -4.32 4.79
N ALA A 119 8.65 -3.83 4.42
CA ALA A 119 7.86 -4.36 3.29
C ALA A 119 8.02 -3.48 2.04
N PRO A 120 8.60 -3.95 0.92
CA PRO A 120 8.61 -3.21 -0.34
C PRO A 120 7.20 -2.74 -0.72
N CYS A 121 7.05 -1.45 -1.05
CA CYS A 121 5.78 -0.85 -1.44
C CYS A 121 6.04 0.32 -2.39
N TYR A 122 5.90 0.03 -3.68
CA TYR A 122 5.89 1.02 -4.76
C TYR A 122 4.45 1.42 -5.04
N TYR A 123 4.22 2.60 -5.59
CA TYR A 123 2.87 3.00 -5.99
C TYR A 123 2.88 3.71 -7.34
N GLY A 124 1.72 3.70 -7.99
CA GLY A 124 1.45 4.44 -9.22
C GLY A 124 -0.04 4.80 -9.29
N ARG A 125 -0.35 5.95 -9.91
CA ARG A 125 -1.71 6.46 -10.00
C ARG A 125 -2.26 6.40 -11.43
N GLY A 126 -3.51 5.97 -11.57
CA GLY A 126 -4.24 5.95 -12.83
C GLY A 126 -5.67 6.43 -12.63
N GLY A 127 -5.96 7.68 -13.01
CA GLY A 127 -7.29 8.28 -12.81
C GLY A 127 -7.66 8.38 -11.33
N HIS A 128 -8.79 7.76 -10.94
CA HIS A 128 -9.29 7.72 -9.56
C HIS A 128 -8.76 6.52 -8.74
N LEU A 129 -7.78 5.80 -9.30
CA LEU A 129 -7.20 4.61 -8.71
C LEU A 129 -5.73 4.83 -8.36
N THR A 130 -5.32 4.26 -7.24
CA THR A 130 -3.92 4.15 -6.85
C THR A 130 -3.59 2.67 -6.66
N ALA A 131 -2.54 2.21 -7.31
CA ALA A 131 -2.00 0.86 -7.14
C ALA A 131 -0.78 0.91 -6.22
N PHE A 132 -0.70 -0.01 -5.27
CA PHE A 132 0.43 -0.23 -4.38
C PHE A 132 0.95 -1.64 -4.60
N ALA A 133 2.24 -1.83 -4.84
CA ALA A 133 2.79 -3.13 -5.18
C ALA A 133 4.12 -3.41 -4.48
N SER A 134 4.35 -4.69 -4.19
CA SER A 134 5.64 -5.18 -3.68
C SER A 134 6.82 -4.97 -4.64
N GLU A 135 6.54 -4.81 -5.93
CA GLU A 135 7.56 -4.70 -6.98
C GLU A 135 7.11 -3.65 -8.00
N ALA A 136 8.06 -2.84 -8.49
CA ALA A 136 7.76 -1.84 -9.51
C ALA A 136 7.30 -2.48 -10.84
N ALA A 137 7.81 -3.68 -11.17
CA ALA A 137 7.40 -4.43 -12.36
C ALA A 137 5.88 -4.68 -12.39
N LEU A 138 5.27 -5.02 -11.24
CA LEU A 138 3.83 -5.23 -11.15
C LEU A 138 3.03 -3.99 -11.55
N LEU A 139 3.53 -2.78 -11.25
CA LEU A 139 2.86 -1.53 -11.66
C LEU A 139 2.98 -1.27 -13.16
N VAL A 140 4.09 -1.69 -13.77
CA VAL A 140 4.29 -1.63 -15.22
C VAL A 140 3.41 -2.64 -15.94
N ASP A 141 3.43 -3.91 -15.51
CA ASP A 141 2.68 -5.02 -16.10
C ASP A 141 1.15 -4.80 -16.02
N THR A 142 0.69 -4.05 -15.02
CA THR A 142 -0.72 -3.70 -14.85
C THR A 142 -1.09 -2.34 -15.45
N GLY A 143 -0.11 -1.61 -16.00
CA GLY A 143 -0.31 -0.34 -16.70
C GLY A 143 -0.58 0.86 -15.79
N PHE A 144 -0.26 0.78 -14.50
CA PHE A 144 -0.34 1.91 -13.57
C PHE A 144 0.89 2.82 -13.62
N VAL A 145 2.00 2.32 -14.17
CA VAL A 145 3.22 3.10 -14.41
C VAL A 145 3.69 2.85 -15.83
N SER A 146 3.95 3.92 -16.57
CA SER A 146 4.67 3.85 -17.84
C SER A 146 6.16 4.03 -17.57
N PRO A 147 7.01 3.02 -17.81
CA PRO A 147 8.42 3.08 -17.46
C PRO A 147 9.10 4.19 -18.26
N SER A 148 9.56 5.21 -17.56
CA SER A 148 10.40 6.27 -18.09
C SER A 148 11.45 6.60 -17.03
N VAL A 149 12.67 6.95 -17.45
CA VAL A 149 13.78 7.20 -16.52
C VAL A 149 13.82 8.69 -16.20
N ASP A 150 13.70 9.02 -14.91
CA ASP A 150 13.95 10.36 -14.41
C ASP A 150 15.46 10.54 -14.16
N TRP A 151 16.16 11.04 -15.16
CA TRP A 151 17.61 11.28 -15.10
C TRP A 151 18.01 12.33 -14.05
N GLU A 152 17.11 13.21 -13.63
CA GLU A 152 17.38 14.20 -12.58
C GLU A 152 17.44 13.50 -11.21
N VAL A 153 16.52 12.57 -10.95
CA VAL A 153 16.54 11.71 -9.75
C VAL A 153 17.80 10.82 -9.74
N VAL A 154 18.16 10.23 -10.89
CA VAL A 154 19.40 9.44 -11.02
C VAL A 154 20.62 10.31 -10.64
N GLY A 155 20.70 11.52 -11.17
CA GLY A 155 21.74 12.48 -10.80
C GLY A 155 21.78 12.72 -9.29
N ARG A 156 20.65 13.05 -8.66
CA ARG A 156 20.57 13.28 -7.21
C ARG A 156 21.03 12.07 -6.38
N ALA A 157 20.61 10.87 -6.76
CA ALA A 157 20.99 9.64 -6.06
C ALA A 157 22.50 9.37 -6.14
N LEU A 158 23.12 9.66 -7.29
CA LEU A 158 24.58 9.52 -7.47
C LEU A 158 25.37 10.58 -6.67
N PHE A 159 24.84 11.80 -6.52
CA PHE A 159 25.50 12.86 -5.73
C PHE A 159 25.28 12.75 -4.22
N ARG A 160 24.20 12.11 -3.75
CA ARG A 160 23.89 11.92 -2.32
C ARG A 160 23.35 10.51 -2.01
N PRO A 161 24.20 9.47 -2.04
CA PRO A 161 23.77 8.07 -1.97
C PRO A 161 23.18 7.62 -0.61
N HIS A 162 23.21 8.46 0.43
CA HIS A 162 22.80 8.09 1.80
C HIS A 162 21.56 8.82 2.30
N LEU A 163 20.85 9.57 1.45
CA LEU A 163 19.57 10.20 1.80
C LEU A 163 18.41 9.39 1.21
N PRO A 164 17.61 8.71 2.04
CA PRO A 164 16.40 8.05 1.56
C PRO A 164 15.44 9.10 0.99
N LEU A 165 15.04 8.93 -0.26
CA LEU A 165 13.99 9.72 -0.89
C LEU A 165 12.75 8.84 -1.06
N GLY A 166 11.56 9.42 -0.89
CA GLY A 166 10.29 8.73 -1.20
C GLY A 166 10.02 8.57 -2.69
N GLN A 167 10.95 9.02 -3.54
CA GLN A 167 10.88 8.94 -5.01
C GLN A 167 11.84 7.88 -5.52
N THR A 168 11.44 7.17 -6.57
CA THR A 168 12.34 6.31 -7.36
C THR A 168 12.72 7.03 -8.65
N ALA A 169 13.75 6.55 -9.36
CA ALA A 169 14.18 7.11 -10.65
C ALA A 169 13.22 6.77 -11.82
N VAL A 170 12.00 6.32 -11.52
CA VAL A 170 10.95 6.08 -12.50
C VAL A 170 10.09 7.34 -12.59
N SER A 171 10.02 7.97 -13.77
CA SER A 171 9.18 9.14 -14.00
C SER A 171 7.70 8.75 -14.18
N GLU A 172 6.83 9.49 -13.50
CA GLU A 172 5.38 9.48 -13.71
C GLU A 172 4.99 10.58 -14.72
N PRO A 173 3.95 10.40 -15.54
CA PRO A 173 3.31 11.50 -16.25
C PRO A 173 2.47 12.35 -15.26
N ALA A 174 3.15 13.27 -14.56
CA ALA A 174 2.72 14.47 -13.79
C ALA A 174 1.21 14.75 -13.50
N PRO A 175 0.85 15.38 -12.34
CA PRO A 175 1.66 16.41 -11.65
C PRO A 175 2.11 16.08 -10.22
N LYS A 176 3.24 16.72 -9.89
CA LYS A 176 4.00 16.70 -8.64
C LYS A 176 3.24 17.33 -7.46
N VAL A 177 3.29 16.69 -6.29
CA VAL A 177 3.52 17.31 -4.98
C VAL A 177 4.34 16.33 -4.14
N VAL A 178 5.49 16.77 -3.62
CA VAL A 178 6.34 16.03 -2.67
C VAL A 178 6.68 16.93 -1.50
N GLU A 179 6.27 16.51 -0.32
CA GLU A 179 6.72 16.88 1.04
C GLU A 179 6.08 15.84 1.99
N GLN A 180 6.63 15.33 3.09
CA GLN A 180 7.81 15.59 3.91
C GLN A 180 7.98 14.41 4.89
N TYR A 181 9.15 14.29 5.53
CA TYR A 181 9.45 13.33 6.60
C TYR A 181 8.53 13.50 7.83
N GLN A 182 7.58 12.58 8.05
CA GLN A 182 7.03 12.12 9.35
C GLN A 182 5.74 11.34 9.08
N TYR A 183 5.60 10.13 9.65
CA TYR A 183 4.37 9.32 9.62
C TYR A 183 3.65 9.26 8.26
N VAL A 184 4.05 8.34 7.39
CA VAL A 184 3.35 8.12 6.11
C VAL A 184 2.02 7.39 6.38
N VAL A 185 1.02 8.15 6.83
CA VAL A 185 -0.36 7.96 6.39
C VAL A 185 -0.37 8.51 4.97
N ILE A 186 -0.62 7.68 3.96
CA ILE A 186 -0.77 8.17 2.57
C ILE A 186 -2.13 8.88 2.48
N GLN A 187 -2.23 10.09 3.04
CA GLN A 187 -3.33 11.03 2.84
C GLN A 187 -2.88 12.47 3.05
N SER A 188 -2.58 13.17 1.95
CA SER A 188 -2.89 14.60 1.74
C SER A 188 -2.48 15.07 0.35
N VAL A 189 -3.30 14.79 -0.68
CA VAL A 189 -3.21 15.49 -1.99
C VAL A 189 -4.59 16.04 -2.41
N LEU A 190 -5.42 16.46 -1.45
CA LEU A 190 -6.72 17.09 -1.73
C LEU A 190 -7.02 18.33 -0.85
N ARG A 191 -5.98 19.05 -0.42
CA ARG A 191 -6.15 20.41 0.12
C ARG A 191 -4.96 21.26 -0.27
N GLU A 192 -5.05 21.88 -1.44
CA GLU A 192 -4.44 23.17 -1.79
C GLU A 192 -4.88 23.52 -3.21
N MET A 193 -6.16 23.87 -3.37
CA MET A 193 -6.72 24.63 -4.49
C MET A 193 -8.12 25.15 -4.09
N GLU A 194 -8.14 26.02 -3.08
CA GLU A 194 -9.10 27.12 -2.92
C GLU A 194 -8.33 28.35 -2.43
#